data_AF-A0A959IAS2-F1
#
_entry.id   AF-A0A959IAS2-F1
#
_cell.length_a   1.000
_cell.length_b   1.000
_cell.length_c   1.000
_cell.angle_alpha   90.00
_cell.angle_beta   90.00
_cell.angle_gamma   90.00
#
_symmetry.space_group_name_H-M   'P 1'
#
loop_
_entity.id
_entity.type
_entity.pdbx_description
1 polymer ?
#
loop_
_entity_poly.entity_id
_entity_poly.type
_entity_poly.pdbx_seq_one_letter_code
_entity_poly.pdbx_strand_id
1 'polypeptide(L)' 'DPDLLYAGTEGGGVFKSTDHGLNWTLVTASEPFGPGIQDIKISPFDVQTVYVTANRRIYKTENGGQ' A
#
# COMPACT_ATOMS: atom_id res chain seq x y z
N ASP A 1 -8.66 12.05 -1.89
CA ASP A 1 -7.42 12.77 -2.17
C ASP A 1 -6.91 12.30 -3.54
N PRO A 2 -6.93 13.15 -4.58
CA PRO A 2 -6.48 12.77 -5.92
C PRO A 2 -4.95 12.61 -6.04
N ASP A 3 -4.19 13.06 -5.04
CA ASP A 3 -2.72 13.03 -5.06
C ASP A 3 -2.21 11.69 -4.49
N LEU A 4 -3.02 11.05 -3.64
CA LEU A 4 -2.70 9.82 -2.94
C LEU A 4 -2.94 8.58 -3.81
N LEU A 5 -1.87 7.87 -4.12
CA LEU A 5 -1.91 6.60 -4.85
C LEU A 5 -1.15 5.51 -4.11
N TYR A 6 -1.62 4.28 -4.24
CA TYR A 6 -0.91 3.07 -3.84
C TYR A 6 -0.82 2.10 -5.01
N ALA A 7 0.34 1.45 -5.14
CA ALA A 7 0.58 0.44 -6.16
C ALA A 7 1.25 -0.79 -5.55
N GLY A 8 0.73 -1.98 -5.86
CA GLY A 8 1.29 -3.26 -5.46
C GLY A 8 2.09 -3.88 -6.60
N THR A 9 3.19 -4.56 -6.29
CA THR A 9 4.03 -5.25 -7.28
C THR A 9 3.93 -6.76 -7.15
N GLU A 10 4.28 -7.47 -8.23
CA GLU A 10 4.43 -8.93 -8.20
C GLU A 10 5.49 -9.38 -7.19
N GLY A 11 6.54 -8.58 -6.97
CA GLY A 11 7.59 -8.86 -5.98
C GLY A 11 7.18 -8.69 -4.52
N GLY A 12 5.95 -8.25 -4.23
CA GLY A 12 5.47 -8.04 -2.86
C GLY A 12 5.70 -6.66 -2.28
N GLY A 13 6.14 -5.70 -3.10
CA GLY A 13 6.28 -4.31 -2.67
C GLY A 13 4.95 -3.57 -2.76
N VAL A 14 4.64 -2.76 -1.76
CA VAL A 14 3.62 -1.71 -1.87
C VAL A 14 4.32 -0.35 -1.89
N PHE A 15 4.01 0.44 -2.91
CA PHE A 15 4.54 1.77 -3.11
C PHE A 15 3.43 2.80 -2.92
N LYS A 16 3.80 3.94 -2.33
CA LYS A 16 2.93 5.10 -2.10
C LYS A 16 3.43 6.29 -2.90
N SER A 17 2.51 7.04 -3.50
CA SER A 17 2.73 8.37 -4.05
C SER A 17 1.77 9.37 -3.41
N THR A 18 2.23 10.60 -3.23
CA THR A 18 1.45 11.74 -2.74
C THR A 18 1.57 12.94 -3.70
N ASP A 19 1.88 12.66 -4.96
CA ASP A 19 2.16 13.65 -6.00
C ASP A 19 1.69 13.18 -7.37
N HIS A 20 0.50 12.56 -7.41
CA HIS A 20 -0.13 12.03 -8.63
C HIS A 20 0.71 11.01 -9.40
N GLY A 21 1.57 10.27 -8.70
CA GLY A 21 2.39 9.21 -9.28
C GLY A 21 3.70 9.70 -9.89
N LEU A 22 4.11 10.95 -9.64
CA LEU A 22 5.40 11.48 -10.09
C LEU A 22 6.57 10.84 -9.32
N ASN A 23 6.42 10.64 -8.00
CA ASN A 23 7.39 9.96 -7.16
C ASN A 23 6.73 8.85 -6.32
N TRP A 24 7.49 7.78 -6.08
CA TRP A 24 7.01 6.59 -5.37
C TRP A 24 7.96 6.20 -4.24
N THR A 25 7.41 5.91 -3.07
CA THR A 25 8.16 5.43 -1.89
C THR A 25 7.69 4.02 -1.52
N LEU A 26 8.63 3.10 -1.30
CA LEU A 26 8.32 1.76 -0.78
C LEU A 26 7.90 1.84 0.68
N VAL A 27 6.68 1.39 1.01
CA VAL A 27 6.08 1.48 2.35
C VAL A 27 6.04 0.13 3.09
N THR A 28 6.51 -0.95 2.45
CA THR A 28 6.52 -2.30 3.05
C THR A 28 7.94 -2.83 3.25
N ALA A 29 8.94 -1.96 3.33
CA ALA A 29 10.34 -2.37 3.48
C ALA A 29 10.59 -3.20 4.76
N SER A 30 9.82 -2.96 5.82
CA SER A 30 9.91 -3.64 7.11
C SER A 30 9.06 -4.91 7.22
N GLU A 31 8.15 -5.15 6.28
CA GLU A 31 7.20 -6.28 6.34
C GLU A 31 7.18 -7.02 5.00
N PRO A 32 7.80 -8.20 4.91
CA PRO A 32 7.85 -8.96 3.68
C PRO A 32 6.50 -9.63 3.42
N PHE A 33 5.65 -8.95 2.64
CA PHE A 33 4.38 -9.50 2.17
C PHE A 33 4.54 -10.71 1.25
N GLY A 34 5.77 -10.99 0.79
CA GLY A 34 6.11 -12.00 -0.21
C GLY A 34 5.38 -11.79 -1.54
N PRO A 35 5.44 -12.75 -2.46
CA PRO A 35 5.07 -12.48 -3.85
C PRO A 35 3.58 -12.20 -4.00
N GLY A 36 3.28 -11.23 -4.86
CA GLY A 36 1.95 -10.85 -5.30
C GLY A 36 1.22 -10.03 -4.26
N ILE A 37 1.07 -8.73 -4.53
CA ILE A 37 -0.02 -7.95 -3.94
C ILE A 37 -1.28 -8.23 -4.75
N GLN A 38 -2.33 -8.76 -4.12
CA GLN A 38 -3.58 -9.09 -4.82
C GLN A 38 -4.56 -7.92 -4.89
N ASP A 39 -4.68 -7.14 -3.81
CA ASP A 39 -5.56 -5.97 -3.75
C ASP A 39 -5.04 -4.97 -2.72
N ILE A 40 -5.34 -3.70 -2.98
CA ILE A 40 -5.08 -2.58 -2.08
C ILE A 40 -6.36 -1.74 -1.99
N LYS A 41 -6.82 -1.46 -0.78
CA LYS A 41 -8.00 -0.62 -0.52
C LYS A 41 -7.68 0.43 0.53
N ILE A 42 -7.90 1.70 0.17
CA ILE A 42 -7.82 2.84 1.06
C ILE A 42 -9.19 3.04 1.70
N SER A 43 -9.25 3.25 3.01
CA SER A 43 -10.51 3.56 3.69
C SER A 43 -11.05 4.92 3.22
N PRO A 44 -12.35 5.03 2.89
CA PRO A 44 -12.94 6.31 2.51
C PRO A 44 -13.16 7.26 3.71
N PHE A 45 -13.02 6.76 4.94
CA PHE A 45 -13.23 7.54 6.17
C PHE A 45 -11.92 8.08 6.77
N ASP A 46 -10.81 7.43 6.45
CA ASP A 46 -9.47 7.80 6.92
C ASP A 46 -8.43 7.28 5.92
N VAL A 47 -7.78 8.19 5.21
CA VAL A 47 -6.81 7.85 4.16
C VAL A 47 -5.52 7.22 4.71
N GLN A 48 -5.27 7.33 6.01
CA GLN A 48 -4.15 6.66 6.68
C GLN A 48 -4.43 5.17 6.93
N THR A 49 -5.71 4.77 6.89
CA THR A 49 -6.11 3.37 7.02
C THR A 49 -6.13 2.69 5.65
N VAL A 50 -5.22 1.73 5.45
CA VAL A 50 -5.08 0.98 4.19
C VAL A 50 -5.06 -0.53 4.47
N TYR A 51 -5.77 -1.27 3.63
CA TYR A 51 -5.82 -2.73 3.65
C TYR A 51 -5.10 -3.30 2.43
N VAL A 52 -4.29 -4.33 2.66
CA VAL A 52 -3.55 -5.03 1.62
C VAL A 52 -3.79 -6.52 1.76
N THR A 53 -4.12 -7.21 0.67
CA THR A 53 -4.15 -8.67 0.64
C THR A 53 -2.91 -9.20 -0.06
N ALA A 54 -2.14 -10.01 0.65
CA ALA A 54 -0.91 -10.63 0.17
C ALA A 54 -0.70 -11.98 0.88
N ASN A 55 -0.08 -12.97 0.21
CA ASN A 55 0.34 -14.22 0.84
C ASN A 55 -0.71 -14.92 1.74
N ARG A 56 -1.97 -14.94 1.29
CA ARG A 56 -3.11 -15.54 2.04
C ARG A 56 -3.42 -14.85 3.37
N ARG A 57 -2.99 -13.59 3.54
CA ARG A 57 -3.24 -12.76 4.70
C ARG A 57 -3.87 -11.43 4.28
N ILE A 58 -4.52 -10.81 5.26
CA ILE A 58 -4.99 -9.42 5.17
C ILE A 58 -4.12 -8.62 6.14
N TYR A 59 -3.49 -7.58 5.60
CA TYR A 59 -2.70 -6.62 6.35
C TYR A 59 -3.49 -5.31 6.46
N LYS A 60 -3.30 -4.62 7.59
CA LYS A 60 -3.87 -3.29 7.85
C LYS A 60 -2.76 -2.38 8.36
N THR A 61 -2.75 -1.14 7.89
CA THR A 61 -2.04 -0.03 8.51
C THR A 61 -3.03 1.05 8.93
N GLU A 62 -2.66 1.85 9.92
CA GLU A 62 -3.37 3.06 10.38
C GLU A 62 -2.51 4.32 10.24
N ASN A 63 -1.32 4.20 9.62
CA ASN A 63 -0.37 5.30 9.43
C ASN A 63 0.05 5.49 7.96
N GLY A 64 -0.69 4.88 7.03
CA GLY A 64 -0.41 4.97 5.60
C GLY A 64 0.83 4.19 5.15
N GLY A 65 1.35 3.26 5.98
CA GLY A 65 2.47 2.37 5.67
C GLY A 65 3.85 2.91 6.09
N GLN A 66 3.92 3.67 7.18
CA GLN A 66 5.17 4.20 7.74
C GLN A 66 5.73 3.30 8.83
#